data_AF-A0A380A4V8-F1
#
_entry.id   AF-A0A380A4V8-F1
#
_cell.length_a   1.000
_cell.length_b   1.000
_cell.length_c   1.000
_cell.angle_alpha   90.00
_cell.angle_beta   90.00
_cell.angle_gamma   90.00
#
_symmetry.space_group_name_H-M   'P 1'
#
loop_
_entity.id
_entity.type
_entity.pdbx_description
1 polymer ?
#
loop_
_entity_poly.entity_id
_entity_poly.type
_entity_poly.pdbx_seq_one_letter_code
_entity_poly.pdbx_strand_id
1 'polypeptide(L)'
;MAESNAAIQSAAIIGAGTMGRGIAYLFAQKGIRTVLYNRNGNTLNQAREYIAQDLNKKVEQGKIALQDKGAVLANLMFTSVFEAIADSELVIETIAEQEQTKLEVLAAIAAVVKPEHADRHQYLLTVA
;
A
#
# COMPACT_ATOMS: atom_id res chain seq x y z
N MET A 1 26.55 1.89 -19.86
CA MET A 1 25.33 2.65 -19.51
C MET A 1 24.90 2.11 -18.16
N ALA A 2 24.90 2.95 -17.12
CA ALA A 2 24.57 2.49 -15.76
C ALA A 2 23.07 2.24 -15.68
N GLU A 3 22.67 0.99 -15.47
CA GLU A 3 21.31 0.66 -15.02
C GLU A 3 21.12 1.28 -13.64
N SER A 4 20.44 2.42 -13.60
CA SER A 4 20.03 3.08 -12.37
C SER A 4 18.92 2.23 -11.73
N ASN A 5 19.28 1.32 -10.84
CA ASN A 5 18.33 0.60 -9.99
C ASN A 5 17.77 1.58 -8.93
N ALA A 6 16.79 2.41 -9.32
CA ALA A 6 16.17 3.37 -8.44
C ALA A 6 15.25 2.64 -7.45
N ALA A 7 15.45 2.87 -6.15
CA ALA A 7 14.62 2.27 -5.11
C ALA A 7 13.18 2.83 -5.15
N ILE A 8 12.18 1.96 -5.06
CA ILE A 8 10.75 2.34 -5.00
C ILE A 8 10.51 3.25 -3.78
N GLN A 9 9.91 4.41 -4.01
CA GLN A 9 9.61 5.45 -3.02
C GLN A 9 8.11 5.54 -2.71
N SER A 10 7.25 5.05 -3.59
CA SER A 10 5.80 5.06 -3.38
C SER A 10 5.11 3.80 -3.87
N ALA A 11 4.07 3.38 -3.15
CA ALA A 11 3.27 2.23 -3.54
C ALA A 11 1.78 2.41 -3.21
N ALA A 12 0.92 1.75 -3.98
CA ALA A 12 -0.49 1.57 -3.65
C ALA A 12 -0.81 0.10 -3.44
N ILE A 13 -1.53 -0.19 -2.37
CA ILE A 13 -2.02 -1.52 -2.02
C ILE A 13 -3.55 -1.50 -2.14
N ILE A 14 -4.07 -2.27 -3.10
CA ILE A 14 -5.49 -2.33 -3.42
C ILE A 14 -6.10 -3.51 -2.66
N GLY A 15 -6.84 -3.21 -1.60
CA GLY A 15 -7.35 -4.19 -0.65
C GLY A 15 -6.78 -3.96 0.75
N ALA A 16 -7.65 -3.85 1.75
CA ALA A 16 -7.28 -3.61 3.15
C ALA A 16 -7.58 -4.83 4.05
N GLY A 17 -7.64 -6.01 3.44
CA GLY A 17 -7.72 -7.28 4.15
C GLY A 17 -6.40 -7.61 4.87
N THR A 18 -6.28 -8.84 5.37
CA THR A 18 -5.09 -9.28 6.12
C THR A 18 -3.79 -9.08 5.36
N MET A 19 -3.75 -9.51 4.08
CA MET A 19 -2.56 -9.39 3.23
C MET A 19 -2.25 -7.93 2.93
N GLY A 20 -3.20 -7.18 2.36
CA GLY A 20 -2.97 -5.79 1.99
C GLY A 20 -2.54 -4.90 3.15
N ARG A 21 -3.13 -5.08 4.33
CA ARG A 21 -2.69 -4.40 5.56
C ARG A 21 -1.24 -4.76 5.93
N GLY A 22 -0.88 -6.04 5.86
CA GLY A 22 0.47 -6.50 6.18
C GLY A 22 1.52 -5.97 5.21
N ILE A 23 1.24 -6.00 3.91
CA ILE A 23 2.12 -5.46 2.87
C ILE A 23 2.27 -3.94 3.06
N ALA A 24 1.16 -3.22 3.26
CA ALA A 24 1.20 -1.79 3.48
C ALA A 24 2.05 -1.41 4.71
N TYR A 25 1.89 -2.15 5.81
CA TYR A 25 2.70 -1.99 7.00
C TYR A 25 4.21 -2.19 6.72
N LEU A 26 4.57 -3.26 6.01
CA LEU A 26 5.98 -3.55 5.70
C LEU A 26 6.61 -2.45 4.83
N PHE A 27 5.87 -1.95 3.84
CA PHE A 27 6.35 -0.87 2.98
C PHE A 27 6.54 0.43 3.75
N ALA A 28 5.54 0.81 4.55
CA ALA A 28 5.61 1.99 5.40
C ALA A 28 6.75 1.93 6.43
N GLN A 29 7.01 0.73 6.98
CA GLN A 29 8.15 0.49 7.87
C GLN A 29 9.50 0.67 7.17
N LYS A 30 9.57 0.45 5.85
CA LYS A 30 10.78 0.67 5.04
C LYS A 30 10.92 2.11 4.55
N GLY A 31 10.03 3.02 4.96
CA GLY A 31 10.09 4.42 4.52
C GLY A 31 9.36 4.70 3.20
N ILE A 32 8.65 3.71 2.64
CA ILE A 32 7.94 3.86 1.36
C ILE A 32 6.58 4.49 1.63
N ARG A 33 6.27 5.60 0.95
CA ARG A 33 4.95 6.25 1.02
C ARG A 33 3.91 5.29 0.45
N THR A 34 2.96 4.86 1.28
CA THR A 34 2.07 3.77 0.92
C THR A 34 0.61 4.16 1.04
N VAL A 35 -0.11 4.04 -0.07
CA VAL A 35 -1.57 4.18 -0.13
C VAL A 35 -2.18 2.82 0.14
N LEU A 36 -2.99 2.69 1.19
CA LEU A 36 -3.84 1.52 1.42
C LEU A 36 -5.27 1.88 1.01
N TYR A 37 -5.70 1.31 -0.11
CA TYR A 37 -7.03 1.55 -0.67
C TYR A 37 -8.02 0.45 -0.30
N ASN A 38 -9.25 0.86 0.02
CA ASN A 38 -10.41 -0.02 -0.02
C ASN A 38 -11.68 0.79 -0.26
N ARG A 39 -12.62 0.25 -1.05
CA ARG A 39 -13.94 0.86 -1.22
C ARG A 39 -14.74 0.96 0.08
N ASN A 40 -14.48 0.05 1.03
CA ASN A 40 -15.18 0.01 2.32
C ASN A 40 -14.39 0.78 3.38
N GLY A 41 -14.91 1.95 3.78
CA GLY A 41 -14.33 2.79 4.83
C GLY A 41 -14.20 2.09 6.19
N ASN A 42 -15.09 1.17 6.53
CA ASN A 42 -14.99 0.42 7.79
C ASN A 42 -13.79 -0.52 7.78
N THR A 43 -13.52 -1.18 6.65
CA THR A 43 -12.33 -2.03 6.48
C THR A 43 -11.04 -1.22 6.63
N LEU A 44 -11.01 0.01 6.09
CA LEU A 44 -9.87 0.92 6.27
C LEU A 44 -9.67 1.33 7.73
N ASN A 45 -10.75 1.65 8.44
CA ASN A 45 -10.66 2.00 9.85
C ASN A 45 -10.13 0.84 10.68
N GLN A 46 -10.64 -0.38 10.45
CA GLN A 46 -10.13 -1.60 11.09
C GLN A 46 -8.65 -1.84 10.78
N ALA A 47 -8.22 -1.62 9.53
CA ALA A 47 -6.82 -1.76 9.15
C ALA A 47 -5.92 -0.74 9.86
N ARG A 48 -6.37 0.51 9.94
CA ARG A 48 -5.65 1.59 10.66
C ARG A 48 -5.51 1.27 12.15
N GLU A 49 -6.60 0.90 12.80
CA GLU A 49 -6.61 0.55 14.22
C GLU A 49 -5.71 -0.65 14.51
N TYR A 50 -5.80 -1.70 13.68
CA TYR A 50 -4.96 -2.89 13.83
C TYR A 50 -3.47 -2.55 13.76
N ILE A 51 -3.04 -1.78 12.74
CA ILE A 51 -1.64 -1.37 12.59
C ILE A 51 -1.20 -0.52 13.80
N ALA A 52 -2.03 0.43 14.23
CA ALA A 52 -1.70 1.29 15.36
C ALA A 52 -1.56 0.49 16.68
N GLN A 53 -2.45 -0.47 16.92
CA GLN A 53 -2.41 -1.33 18.11
C GLN A 53 -1.20 -2.28 18.09
N ASP A 54 -0.86 -2.87 16.94
CA ASP A 54 0.32 -3.72 16.80
C ASP A 54 1.62 -2.93 17.07
N LEU A 55 1.71 -1.72 16.51
CA LEU A 55 2.83 -0.82 16.78
C LEU A 55 2.91 -0.41 18.25
N ASN A 56 1.77 -0.11 18.91
CA ASN A 56 1.74 0.17 20.35
C ASN A 56 2.34 -0.98 21.17
N LYS A 57 1.88 -2.21 20.90
CA LYS A 57 2.39 -3.40 21.59
C LYS A 57 3.90 -3.57 21.38
N LYS A 58 4.42 -3.29 20.19
CA LYS A 58 5.85 -3.34 19.90
C LYS A 58 6.64 -2.26 20.66
N VAL A 59 6.09 -1.06 20.82
CA VAL A 59 6.68 0.01 21.66
C VAL A 59 6.68 -0.39 23.14
N GLU A 60 5.55 -0.87 23.66
CA GLU A 60 5.42 -1.33 25.05
C GLU A 60 6.38 -2.48 25.38
N GLN A 61 6.63 -3.36 24.41
CA GLN A 61 7.60 -4.45 24.51
C GLN A 61 9.06 -4.00 24.29
N GLY A 62 9.32 -2.72 24.05
CA GLY A 62 10.66 -2.19 23.78
C GLY A 62 11.28 -2.66 22.46
N LYS A 63 10.49 -3.20 21.53
CA LYS A 63 10.96 -3.73 20.23
C LYS A 63 11.22 -2.64 19.19
N ILE A 64 10.55 -1.49 19.32
CA ILE A 64 10.72 -0.31 18.48
C ILE A 64 10.60 0.95 19.35
N ALA A 65 11.18 2.07 18.90
CA ALA A 65 10.99 3.34 19.57
C ALA A 65 9.63 3.99 19.21
N LEU A 66 9.13 4.88 20.07
CA LEU A 66 7.89 5.62 19.81
C LEU A 66 7.95 6.45 18.51
N GLN A 67 9.13 6.99 18.20
CA GLN A 67 9.40 7.72 16.95
C GLN A 67 9.23 6.84 15.72
N ASP A 68 9.65 5.56 15.78
CA ASP A 68 9.57 4.63 14.65
C ASP A 68 8.11 4.29 14.34
N LYS A 69 7.28 4.13 15.38
CA LYS A 69 5.83 4.02 15.22
C LYS A 69 5.27 5.25 14.50
N GLY A 70 5.68 6.46 14.91
CA GLY A 70 5.25 7.71 14.28
C GLY A 70 5.62 7.75 12.80
N ALA A 71 6.86 7.37 12.47
CA ALA A 71 7.35 7.32 11.10
C ALA A 71 6.56 6.31 10.22
N VAL A 72 6.29 5.11 10.73
CA VAL A 72 5.49 4.12 9.99
C VAL A 72 4.08 4.65 9.71
N LEU A 73 3.41 5.22 10.72
CA LEU A 73 2.05 5.75 10.53
C LEU A 73 2.01 6.95 9.60
N ALA A 74 3.03 7.81 9.61
CA ALA A 74 3.14 8.95 8.71
C ALA A 74 3.31 8.52 7.23
N ASN A 75 3.86 7.34 6.98
CA ASN A 75 4.00 6.79 5.62
C ASN A 75 2.73 6.11 5.09
N LEU A 76 1.69 5.95 5.91
CA LEU A 76 0.44 5.28 5.52
C LEU A 76 -0.69 6.26 5.23
N MET A 77 -1.21 6.22 4.01
CA MET A 77 -2.45 6.89 3.63
C MET A 77 -3.57 5.87 3.47
N PHE A 78 -4.60 5.93 4.32
CA PHE A 78 -5.79 5.09 4.22
C PHE A 78 -6.89 5.85 3.49
N THR A 79 -7.38 5.34 2.37
CA THR A 79 -8.34 6.08 1.54
C THR A 79 -9.29 5.18 0.76
N SER A 80 -10.52 5.65 0.56
CA SER A 80 -11.51 5.05 -0.35
C SER A 80 -11.62 5.83 -1.67
N VAL A 81 -10.76 6.83 -1.87
CA VAL A 81 -10.64 7.61 -3.11
C VAL A 81 -9.63 6.89 -4.00
N PHE A 82 -10.08 6.41 -5.16
CA PHE A 82 -9.26 5.55 -6.01
C PHE A 82 -8.17 6.34 -6.74
N GLU A 83 -8.46 7.59 -7.09
CA GLU A 83 -7.54 8.54 -7.74
C GLU A 83 -6.28 8.80 -6.92
N ALA A 84 -6.31 8.53 -5.61
CA ALA A 84 -5.16 8.68 -4.72
C ALA A 84 -3.99 7.74 -5.07
N ILE A 85 -4.19 6.73 -5.93
CA ILE A 85 -3.13 5.80 -6.35
C ILE A 85 -2.32 6.32 -7.56
N ALA A 86 -2.76 7.40 -8.22
CA ALA A 86 -2.28 7.81 -9.54
C ALA A 86 -0.76 8.03 -9.63
N ASP A 87 -0.15 8.52 -8.54
CA ASP A 87 1.29 8.83 -8.47
C ASP A 87 2.13 7.70 -7.83
N SER A 88 1.59 6.48 -7.72
CA SER A 88 2.31 5.34 -7.12
C SER A 88 3.23 4.66 -8.14
N GLU A 89 4.48 4.41 -7.75
CA GLU A 89 5.46 3.70 -8.61
C GLU A 89 5.21 2.19 -8.67
N LEU A 90 4.61 1.62 -7.62
CA LEU A 90 4.27 0.20 -7.52
C LEU A 90 2.82 0.05 -7.07
N VAL A 91 2.04 -0.77 -7.78
CA VAL A 91 0.67 -1.13 -7.34
C VAL A 91 0.58 -2.63 -7.10
N ILE A 92 0.12 -2.99 -5.90
CA ILE A 92 -0.11 -4.38 -5.50
C ILE A 92 -1.59 -4.57 -5.24
N GLU A 93 -2.19 -5.50 -5.98
CA GLU A 93 -3.58 -5.89 -5.82
C GLU A 93 -3.67 -7.11 -4.88
N THR A 94 -4.56 -7.01 -3.88
CA THR A 94 -4.79 -8.00 -2.82
C THR A 94 -6.28 -8.16 -2.47
N ILE A 95 -7.15 -8.01 -3.47
CA ILE A 95 -8.59 -8.23 -3.34
C ILE A 95 -8.89 -9.73 -3.33
N ALA A 96 -10.16 -10.09 -3.10
CA ALA A 96 -10.57 -11.49 -3.13
C ALA A 96 -10.43 -12.07 -4.55
N GLU A 97 -10.05 -13.34 -4.66
CA GLU A 97 -9.89 -14.07 -5.92
C GLU A 97 -11.26 -14.31 -6.58
N GLN A 98 -11.77 -13.28 -7.23
CA GLN A 98 -13.03 -13.28 -7.97
C GLN A 98 -12.77 -12.60 -9.31
N GLU A 99 -12.69 -13.41 -10.37
CA GLU A 99 -12.16 -13.04 -11.69
C GLU A 99 -12.72 -11.72 -12.23
N GLN A 100 -14.05 -11.59 -12.27
CA GLN A 100 -14.72 -10.38 -12.77
C GLN A 100 -14.32 -9.13 -11.99
N THR A 101 -14.30 -9.21 -10.65
CA THR A 101 -13.92 -8.08 -9.80
C THR A 101 -12.45 -7.70 -10.01
N LYS A 102 -11.58 -8.70 -10.20
CA LYS A 102 -10.15 -8.50 -10.42
C LYS A 102 -9.89 -7.77 -11.74
N LEU A 103 -10.53 -8.22 -12.82
CA LEU A 103 -10.42 -7.57 -14.13
C LEU A 103 -10.88 -6.11 -14.09
N GLU A 104 -12.00 -5.83 -13.43
CA GLU A 104 -12.51 -4.46 -13.24
C GLU A 104 -11.51 -3.58 -12.48
N VAL A 105 -10.94 -4.10 -11.39
CA VAL A 105 -9.95 -3.38 -10.60
C VAL A 105 -8.66 -3.15 -11.37
N LEU A 106 -8.14 -4.16 -12.09
CA LEU A 106 -6.92 -4.02 -12.90
C LEU A 106 -7.12 -2.99 -14.02
N ALA A 107 -8.28 -2.99 -14.69
CA ALA A 107 -8.62 -1.98 -15.69
C ALA A 107 -8.68 -0.57 -15.09
N ALA A 108 -9.28 -0.43 -13.90
CA ALA A 108 -9.32 0.85 -13.19
C ALA A 108 -7.90 1.33 -12.81
N ILE A 109 -7.03 0.44 -12.31
CA ILE A 109 -5.63 0.76 -11.99
C ILE A 109 -4.93 1.27 -13.25
N ALA A 110 -5.04 0.55 -14.37
CA ALA A 110 -4.41 0.91 -15.63
C ALA A 110 -4.87 2.28 -16.18
N ALA A 111 -6.11 2.67 -15.89
CA ALA A 111 -6.65 3.97 -16.30
C ALA A 111 -6.16 5.15 -15.44
N VAL A 112 -5.77 4.89 -14.18
CA VAL A 112 -5.47 5.95 -13.19
C VAL A 112 -3.97 6.14 -12.98
N VAL A 113 -3.19 5.06 -13.01
CA VAL A 113 -1.75 5.14 -12.77
C VAL A 113 -1.04 5.60 -14.04
N LYS A 114 -0.32 6.71 -13.96
CA LYS A 114 0.25 7.38 -15.12
C LYS A 114 1.33 6.53 -15.82
N PRO A 115 1.36 6.51 -17.16
CA PRO A 115 2.39 5.81 -17.93
C PRO A 115 3.77 6.48 -17.88
N GLU A 116 3.93 7.65 -17.26
CA GLU A 116 5.25 8.29 -17.07
C GLU A 116 6.19 7.48 -16.14
N HIS A 117 5.64 6.49 -15.43
CA HIS A 117 6.40 5.45 -14.72
C HIS A 117 6.64 4.18 -15.55
N ALA A 118 6.12 4.08 -16.79
CA ALA A 118 6.30 2.90 -17.63
C ALA A 118 7.76 2.71 -18.11
N ASP A 119 8.51 3.80 -18.27
CA ASP A 119 9.96 3.77 -18.56
C ASP A 119 10.80 3.41 -17.32
N ARG A 120 10.21 3.47 -16.13
CA ARG A 120 10.79 3.11 -14.84
C ARG A 120 9.92 2.09 -14.13
N HIS A 121 9.83 0.90 -14.72
CA HIS A 121 9.38 -0.30 -14.02
C HIS A 121 8.06 -0.17 -13.23
N GLN A 122 6.99 0.25 -13.91
CA GLN A 122 5.64 0.12 -13.35
C GLN A 122 5.29 -1.37 -13.23
N TYR A 123 5.35 -1.92 -12.02
CA TYR A 123 4.93 -3.29 -11.75
C TYR A 123 3.51 -3.29 -11.19
N LEU A 124 2.61 -4.00 -11.87
CA LEU A 124 1.33 -4.41 -11.32
C LEU A 124 1.49 -5.86 -10.85
N LEU A 125 1.51 -6.06 -9.53
CA LEU A 125 1.62 -7.38 -8.94
C LEU A 125 0.27 -7.81 -8.39
N THR A 126 -0.24 -8.94 -8.86
CA THR A 126 -1.44 -9.58 -8.31
C THR A 126 -1.01 -10.69 -7.36
N VAL A 127 -1.52 -10.71 -6.14
CA VAL A 127 -1.26 -11.80 -5.21
C VAL A 127 -2.49 -12.71 -5.20
N ALA A 128 -2.34 -13.96 -5.66
CA ALA A 128 -3.37 -14.99 -5.62
C ALA A 128 -3.48 -15.65 -4.23
#